data_AF-A0A3D3R0I7-F1
#
_entry.id   AF-A0A3D3R0I7-F1
#
_cell.length_a   1.000
_cell.length_b   1.000
_cell.length_c   1.000
_cell.angle_alpha   90.00
_cell.angle_beta   90.00
_cell.angle_gamma   90.00
#
_symmetry.space_group_name_H-M   'P 1'
#
loop_
_entity.id
_entity.type
_entity.pdbx_description
1 polymer ?
#
loop_
_entity_poly.entity_id
_entity_poly.type
_entity_poly.pdbx_seq_one_letter_code
_entity_poly.pdbx_strand_id
1 'polypeptide(L)'
;MKEVPAWLISLGVHLLILFMLASFTRITLLDSENAIISSIEELDDNVFKIDPTIQDVVGSAGDTALMTQSMAAAPQTSVEQQQKMQDQLENEIEAPEPIIDDQMTQPAKEELMAAVEVTGETDRPDGGVAGAIDRLTLEIAAAAKEKKLLVVWLFDVSPSVSKRRNEIADRFENVYKQLGLLDAAEDDSSLRTAVAAFGDTTQFITKDPVSDVKEVVSQIRSIKEDTTGNENVFSAVTQIAKRYRSYKKQGRRNMMVIVVTDEAGTDDKTNLEDAISATKREGIKCYVVGNAAPFGQREVTVNFEIEPGVFVPAVSETGPETVAAERIKLPFWGQSSYDIKEISSGYGPYALTRLCAETNGIYFITEETSGPKFEPADMRAYHPDYISIRDYENSINKNMAKRALVMAATATRTSKRTLPTPTLEFPANTDNALRQAITVAQKPVSELDYGLNELQVILEQGLKDRPKITEPRWRANYDLALGRVLAARVRAYGYNTVLADMKSSPKTFEKKVNNAWRLVPAEDVRSSPSVRKLGKQAQEILNGIIDEHPGTPWAYLAAKELDKPLGWAWQEMKMNLDPQGNRVRKPNPRFEEEQRKRNEALKKRGIKGNQPLKI
;
A
#
# COMPACT_ATOMS: atom_id res chain seq x y z
N MET A 1 31.24 45.83 51.36
CA MET A 1 30.84 44.88 50.29
C MET A 1 29.33 45.03 50.13
N LYS A 2 28.85 45.52 48.98
CA LYS A 2 27.41 45.74 48.74
C LYS A 2 26.76 44.39 48.45
N GLU A 3 25.65 44.10 49.12
CA GLU A 3 24.88 42.86 48.94
C GLU A 3 24.35 42.79 47.50
N VAL A 4 24.80 41.77 46.77
CA VAL A 4 24.28 41.49 45.43
C VAL A 4 22.89 40.87 45.62
N PRO A 5 21.83 41.40 44.96
CA PRO A 5 20.49 40.85 45.07
C PRO A 5 20.46 39.37 44.66
N ALA A 6 19.81 38.52 45.47
CA ALA A 6 19.76 37.07 45.24
C ALA A 6 19.21 36.67 43.86
N TRP A 7 18.35 37.49 43.25
CA TRP A 7 17.82 37.24 41.90
C TRP A 7 18.91 37.33 40.82
N LEU A 8 19.94 38.15 41.03
CA LEU A 8 21.03 38.38 40.08
C LEU A 8 22.02 37.20 40.10
N ILE A 9 22.23 36.60 41.27
CA ILE A 9 22.98 35.34 41.44
C ILE A 9 22.21 34.18 40.78
N SER A 10 20.90 34.08 41.02
CA SER A 10 20.06 33.04 40.41
C SER A 10 20.03 33.12 38.89
N LEU A 11 19.91 34.33 38.32
CA LEU A 11 19.96 34.55 36.87
C LEU A 11 21.31 34.12 36.29
N GLY A 12 22.41 34.45 36.97
CA GLY A 12 23.76 34.05 36.55
C GLY A 12 23.94 32.53 36.53
N VAL A 13 23.43 31.82 37.54
CA VAL A 13 23.49 30.36 37.61
C VAL A 13 22.66 29.72 36.48
N HIS A 14 21.45 30.21 36.21
CA HIS A 14 20.61 29.67 35.14
C HIS A 14 21.21 29.92 33.75
N LEU A 15 21.80 31.10 33.51
CA LEU A 15 22.52 31.37 32.27
C LEU A 15 23.71 30.44 32.10
N LEU A 16 24.46 30.16 33.16
CA LEU A 16 25.62 29.27 33.11
C LEU A 16 25.20 27.82 32.80
N ILE A 17 24.09 27.35 33.38
CA ILE A 17 23.51 26.03 33.07
C ILE A 17 23.05 25.98 31.61
N LEU A 18 22.38 27.02 31.11
CA LEU A 18 21.97 27.09 29.70
C LEU A 18 23.18 27.09 28.74
N PHE A 19 24.26 27.79 29.08
CA PHE A 19 25.49 27.76 28.30
C PHE A 19 26.17 26.38 28.33
N MET A 20 26.16 25.67 29.47
CA MET A 20 26.66 24.29 29.52
C MET A 20 25.82 23.34 28.66
N LEU A 21 24.50 23.43 28.73
CA LEU A 21 23.59 22.62 27.90
C LEU A 21 23.74 22.94 26.40
N ALA A 22 23.91 24.22 26.05
CA ALA A 22 24.19 24.66 24.69
C ALA A 22 25.55 24.15 24.17
N SER A 23 26.55 24.08 25.04
CA SER A 23 27.87 23.53 24.68
C SER A 23 27.81 22.02 24.42
N PHE A 24 27.10 21.26 25.27
CA PHE A 24 26.91 19.81 25.10
C PHE A 24 26.13 19.47 23.83
N THR A 25 25.08 20.23 23.51
CA THR A 25 24.30 20.05 22.28
C THR A 25 25.12 20.38 21.02
N ARG A 26 26.02 21.36 21.08
CA ARG A 26 26.90 21.69 19.94
C ARG A 26 27.98 20.64 19.68
N ILE A 27 28.57 20.06 20.72
CA ILE A 27 29.59 19.00 20.59
C ILE A 27 28.98 17.73 19.99
N THR A 28 27.78 17.35 20.46
CA THR A 28 27.07 16.17 19.93
C THR A 28 26.61 16.33 18.48
N LEU A 29 26.25 17.54 18.05
CA LEU A 29 25.94 17.84 16.64
C LEU A 29 27.19 17.75 15.74
N LEU A 30 28.34 18.29 16.19
CA LEU A 30 29.58 18.28 15.41
C LEU A 30 30.19 16.88 15.25
N ASP A 31 30.07 15.99 16.24
CA ASP A 31 30.47 14.58 16.10
C ASP A 31 29.60 13.83 15.10
N SER A 32 28.32 14.20 14.97
CA SER A 32 27.42 13.61 13.97
C SER A 32 27.73 14.07 12.54
N GLU A 33 28.17 15.32 12.35
CA GLU A 33 28.56 15.84 11.03
C GLU A 33 29.91 15.27 10.57
N ASN A 34 30.89 15.17 11.46
CA ASN A 34 32.24 14.70 11.11
C ASN A 34 32.31 13.18 10.86
N ALA A 35 31.40 12.39 11.42
CA ALA A 35 31.30 10.95 11.13
C ALA A 35 30.80 10.65 9.70
N ILE A 36 30.17 11.63 9.03
CA ILE A 36 29.57 11.47 7.70
C ILE A 36 30.50 12.00 6.59
N ILE A 37 31.31 13.02 6.89
CA ILE A 37 32.16 13.71 5.90
C ILE A 37 33.37 12.87 5.44
N SER A 38 33.78 11.82 6.16
CA SER A 38 34.90 10.96 5.72
C SER A 38 34.56 9.98 4.58
N SER A 39 33.35 10.01 4.04
CA SER A 39 32.88 9.07 3.00
C SER A 39 32.50 9.74 1.66
N ILE A 40 32.79 11.03 1.49
CA ILE A 40 32.63 11.72 0.21
C ILE A 40 34.01 11.80 -0.44
N GLU A 41 34.34 10.78 -1.22
CA GLU A 41 35.33 10.89 -2.28
C GLU A 41 34.56 11.34 -3.54
N GLU A 42 34.81 12.57 -4.00
CA GLU A 42 34.18 13.16 -5.18
C GLU A 42 34.45 12.28 -6.42
N LEU A 43 33.38 11.68 -6.97
CA LEU A 43 33.41 11.13 -8.32
C LEU A 43 32.96 12.23 -9.30
N ASP A 44 33.86 12.55 -10.22
CA ASP A 44 33.75 13.56 -11.28
C ASP A 44 32.57 13.29 -12.24
N ASP A 45 31.68 14.29 -12.38
CA ASP A 45 30.46 14.26 -13.20
C ASP A 45 30.71 14.37 -14.73
N ASN A 46 31.95 14.24 -15.21
CA ASN A 46 32.28 14.45 -16.64
C ASN A 46 32.48 13.19 -17.51
N VAL A 47 32.18 11.97 -17.04
CA VAL A 47 32.51 10.74 -17.81
C VAL A 47 31.35 10.16 -18.65
N PHE A 48 30.11 10.65 -18.54
CA PHE A 48 28.99 10.13 -19.37
C PHE A 48 28.36 11.18 -20.29
N LYS A 49 29.07 11.49 -21.38
CA LYS A 49 28.44 11.97 -22.62
C LYS A 49 28.60 10.89 -23.68
N ILE A 50 27.54 10.12 -23.90
CA ILE A 50 27.44 9.24 -25.07
C ILE A 50 26.94 10.11 -26.22
N ASP A 51 27.78 10.23 -27.25
CA ASP A 51 27.49 10.93 -28.50
C ASP A 51 26.58 10.04 -29.37
N PRO A 52 25.35 10.45 -29.72
CA PRO A 52 24.48 9.63 -30.54
C PRO A 52 24.89 9.79 -32.02
N THR A 53 25.77 8.92 -32.48
CA THR A 53 25.94 8.69 -33.92
C THR A 53 24.78 7.83 -34.41
N ILE A 54 23.88 8.44 -35.18
CA ILE A 54 22.79 7.75 -35.89
C ILE A 54 23.44 6.96 -37.03
N GLN A 55 23.38 5.62 -36.96
CA GLN A 55 23.59 4.74 -38.11
C GLN A 55 22.23 4.31 -38.64
N ASP A 56 21.89 4.76 -39.85
CA ASP A 56 20.76 4.24 -40.64
C ASP A 56 21.04 2.78 -41.03
N VAL A 57 20.17 1.86 -40.59
CA VAL A 57 20.07 0.52 -41.17
C VAL A 57 18.72 0.40 -41.86
N VAL A 58 18.80 0.29 -43.18
CA VAL A 58 17.72 0.12 -44.15
C VAL A 58 17.02 -1.23 -43.93
N GLY A 59 15.69 -1.21 -44.04
CA GLY A 59 14.78 -2.26 -43.58
C GLY A 59 14.70 -3.58 -44.35
N SER A 60 13.88 -4.47 -43.81
CA SER A 60 13.27 -5.62 -44.46
C SER A 60 11.83 -5.74 -43.97
N ALA A 61 10.88 -5.44 -44.84
CA ALA A 61 9.45 -5.55 -44.58
C ALA A 61 9.03 -7.02 -44.48
N GLY A 62 8.28 -7.35 -43.43
CA GLY A 62 7.56 -8.60 -43.25
C GLY A 62 6.30 -8.31 -42.44
N ASP A 63 5.15 -8.40 -43.09
CA ASP A 63 3.82 -8.20 -42.51
C ASP A 63 3.50 -9.29 -41.49
N THR A 64 3.49 -8.92 -40.21
CA THR A 64 2.70 -9.60 -39.17
C THR A 64 2.30 -8.57 -38.11
N ALA A 65 1.00 -8.38 -37.94
CA ALA A 65 0.41 -7.48 -36.98
C ALA A 65 0.56 -8.02 -35.54
N LEU A 66 1.66 -7.69 -34.89
CA LEU A 66 1.84 -7.72 -33.43
C LEU A 66 2.42 -6.36 -33.03
N MET A 67 1.56 -5.44 -32.59
CA MET A 67 2.01 -4.15 -32.06
C MET A 67 2.64 -4.36 -30.68
N THR A 68 3.96 -4.52 -30.66
CA THR A 68 4.75 -4.47 -29.43
C THR A 68 4.94 -3.01 -29.00
N GLN A 69 4.50 -2.71 -27.78
CA GLN A 69 4.43 -1.39 -27.13
C GLN A 69 5.81 -0.87 -26.66
N SER A 70 6.71 -0.60 -27.60
CA SER A 70 8.03 -0.05 -27.28
C SER A 70 8.40 1.14 -28.16
N MET A 71 7.51 2.14 -28.27
CA MET A 71 7.84 3.48 -28.74
C MET A 71 6.90 4.53 -28.13
N ALA A 72 7.27 5.06 -26.97
CA ALA A 72 6.63 6.26 -26.42
C ALA A 72 7.61 7.04 -25.53
N ALA A 73 8.67 7.58 -26.15
CA ALA A 73 9.47 8.66 -25.58
C ALA A 73 10.12 9.49 -26.70
N ALA A 74 9.35 10.39 -27.33
CA ALA A 74 9.84 11.57 -28.08
C ALA A 74 8.69 12.57 -28.34
N PRO A 75 8.97 13.89 -28.49
CA PRO A 75 8.03 14.97 -28.19
C PRO A 75 7.02 15.27 -29.31
N GLN A 76 5.99 16.05 -28.94
CA GLN A 76 4.81 16.46 -29.71
C GLN A 76 5.08 16.86 -31.18
N THR A 77 5.05 15.89 -32.09
CA THR A 77 4.86 16.07 -33.55
C THR A 77 3.99 14.95 -34.17
N SER A 78 3.50 14.02 -33.36
CA SER A 78 2.81 12.80 -33.81
C SER A 78 1.36 13.00 -34.29
N VAL A 79 0.69 14.08 -33.90
CA VAL A 79 -0.74 14.27 -34.20
C VAL A 79 -0.97 14.62 -35.68
N GLU A 80 -0.10 15.44 -36.30
CA GLU A 80 -0.19 15.75 -37.75
C GLU A 80 0.24 14.59 -38.64
N GLN A 81 1.16 13.75 -38.16
CA GLN A 81 1.64 12.58 -38.90
C GLN A 81 0.63 11.43 -38.87
N GLN A 82 -0.07 11.23 -37.75
CA GLN A 82 -1.14 10.24 -37.65
C GLN A 82 -2.33 10.59 -38.57
N GLN A 83 -2.72 11.86 -38.67
CA GLN A 83 -3.80 12.27 -39.58
C GLN A 83 -3.46 12.02 -41.06
N LYS A 84 -2.23 12.30 -41.49
CA LYS A 84 -1.81 12.02 -42.89
C LYS A 84 -1.71 10.54 -43.23
N MET A 85 -1.40 9.70 -42.25
CA MET A 85 -1.28 8.26 -42.44
C MET A 85 -2.66 7.59 -42.48
N GLN A 86 -3.63 8.14 -41.74
CA GLN A 86 -5.01 7.67 -41.72
C GLN A 86 -5.74 7.94 -43.05
N ASP A 87 -5.48 9.09 -43.68
CA ASP A 87 -5.99 9.42 -45.02
C ASP A 87 -5.39 8.55 -46.14
N GLN A 88 -4.21 7.96 -45.92
CA GLN A 88 -3.55 7.06 -46.89
C GLN A 88 -4.07 5.62 -46.79
N LEU A 89 -4.44 5.17 -45.59
CA LEU A 89 -4.97 3.82 -45.34
C LEU A 89 -6.41 3.64 -45.85
N GLU A 90 -7.19 4.70 -46.00
CA GLU A 90 -8.56 4.63 -46.52
C GLU A 90 -8.65 4.37 -48.04
N ASN A 91 -7.55 4.45 -48.78
CA ASN A 91 -7.54 4.37 -50.26
C ASN A 91 -6.99 3.07 -50.87
N GLU A 92 -6.56 2.09 -50.09
CA GLU A 92 -6.13 0.79 -50.62
C GLU A 92 -6.87 -0.37 -49.94
N ILE A 93 -7.97 -0.79 -50.56
CA ILE A 93 -8.62 -2.08 -50.27
C ILE A 93 -8.54 -2.92 -51.55
N GLU A 94 -7.58 -3.84 -51.61
CA GLU A 94 -7.68 -5.02 -52.46
C GLU A 94 -6.99 -6.20 -51.74
N ALA A 95 -7.80 -7.16 -51.29
CA ALA A 95 -7.34 -8.31 -50.50
C ALA A 95 -7.04 -9.52 -51.40
N PRO A 96 -5.97 -10.30 -51.12
CA PRO A 96 -5.91 -11.70 -51.46
C PRO A 96 -5.97 -12.61 -50.21
N GLU A 97 -6.56 -13.78 -50.38
CA GLU A 97 -6.88 -14.78 -49.36
C GLU A 97 -5.64 -15.42 -48.69
N PRO A 98 -5.72 -15.87 -47.41
CA PRO A 98 -4.60 -16.51 -46.74
C PRO A 98 -4.51 -18.01 -47.05
N ILE A 99 -3.32 -18.45 -47.43
CA ILE A 99 -2.91 -19.86 -47.44
C ILE A 99 -2.44 -20.21 -46.02
N ILE A 100 -3.06 -21.22 -45.41
CA ILE A 100 -2.67 -21.75 -44.10
C ILE A 100 -1.51 -22.71 -44.31
N ASP A 101 -0.33 -22.39 -43.78
CA ASP A 101 0.76 -23.35 -43.59
C ASP A 101 0.91 -23.66 -42.09
N ASP A 102 0.93 -24.96 -41.80
CA ASP A 102 0.86 -25.59 -40.50
C ASP A 102 2.28 -25.97 -40.08
N GLN A 103 2.98 -25.07 -39.39
CA GLN A 103 4.18 -25.41 -38.64
C GLN A 103 4.20 -24.72 -37.29
N MET A 104 3.91 -25.51 -36.25
CA MET A 104 4.18 -25.22 -34.85
C MET A 104 5.65 -24.81 -34.65
N THR A 105 5.93 -23.52 -34.55
CA THR A 105 7.18 -22.99 -34.02
C THR A 105 7.04 -22.72 -32.53
N GLN A 106 7.94 -23.34 -31.76
CA GLN A 106 8.18 -23.02 -30.35
C GLN A 106 8.44 -21.51 -30.22
N PRO A 107 7.96 -20.82 -29.17
CA PRO A 107 8.16 -19.38 -29.04
C PRO A 107 9.66 -19.07 -29.06
N ALA A 108 10.03 -18.16 -29.95
CA ALA A 108 11.41 -17.77 -30.21
C ALA A 108 12.04 -17.24 -28.92
N LYS A 109 13.22 -17.77 -28.62
CA LYS A 109 14.02 -17.50 -27.43
C LYS A 109 14.32 -16.01 -27.25
N GLU A 110 14.30 -15.24 -28.33
CA GLU A 110 14.49 -13.79 -28.37
C GLU A 110 13.29 -12.97 -27.85
N GLU A 111 12.03 -13.40 -28.00
CA GLU A 111 10.86 -12.64 -27.48
C GLU A 111 10.79 -12.67 -25.95
N LEU A 112 11.34 -13.71 -25.32
CA LEU A 112 11.44 -13.83 -23.87
C LEU A 112 12.58 -12.98 -23.27
N MET A 113 13.56 -12.58 -24.10
CA MET A 113 14.67 -11.70 -23.69
C MET A 113 14.28 -10.23 -23.72
N ALA A 114 13.16 -9.88 -24.34
CA ALA A 114 12.51 -8.57 -24.23
C ALA A 114 11.73 -8.39 -22.91
N ALA A 115 11.89 -9.32 -21.95
CA ALA A 115 11.73 -9.01 -20.54
C ALA A 115 12.74 -7.92 -20.18
N VAL A 116 12.32 -6.67 -20.39
CA VAL A 116 12.88 -5.44 -19.82
C VAL A 116 13.48 -5.79 -18.46
N GLU A 117 14.71 -5.34 -18.19
CA GLU A 117 15.31 -5.42 -16.85
C GLU A 117 14.36 -4.77 -15.83
N VAL A 118 13.43 -5.55 -15.28
CA VAL A 118 12.63 -5.21 -14.09
C VAL A 118 13.54 -5.44 -12.89
N THR A 119 14.72 -4.82 -12.90
CA THR A 119 15.61 -4.84 -11.75
C THR A 119 15.16 -3.74 -10.81
N GLY A 120 14.46 -4.14 -9.74
CA GLY A 120 14.15 -3.28 -8.61
C GLY A 120 12.70 -2.79 -8.47
N GLU A 121 11.74 -3.40 -9.19
CA GLU A 121 10.31 -3.08 -9.05
C GLU A 121 9.48 -4.28 -8.57
N THR A 122 8.22 -3.99 -8.22
CA THR A 122 7.22 -5.02 -7.94
C THR A 122 6.76 -5.69 -9.24
N ASP A 123 6.75 -7.01 -9.27
CA ASP A 123 6.22 -7.80 -10.38
C ASP A 123 4.92 -8.50 -9.97
N ARG A 124 4.01 -8.69 -10.93
CA ARG A 124 2.73 -9.38 -10.74
C ARG A 124 2.58 -10.54 -11.74
N PRO A 125 3.21 -11.69 -11.47
CA PRO A 125 3.14 -12.83 -12.37
C PRO A 125 1.74 -13.44 -12.43
N ASP A 126 1.31 -13.83 -13.63
CA ASP A 126 0.03 -14.52 -13.82
C ASP A 126 0.00 -15.86 -13.07
N GLY A 127 -1.11 -16.14 -12.40
CA GLY A 127 -1.29 -17.40 -11.66
C GLY A 127 -0.85 -17.38 -10.19
N GLY A 128 -0.56 -16.20 -9.61
CA GLY A 128 -0.30 -16.04 -8.19
C GLY A 128 1.00 -16.71 -7.74
N VAL A 129 0.97 -17.51 -6.68
CA VAL A 129 2.17 -18.24 -6.16
C VAL A 129 2.83 -19.05 -7.27
N ALA A 130 2.05 -19.68 -8.14
CA ALA A 130 2.55 -20.46 -9.26
C ALA A 130 3.43 -19.63 -10.20
N GLY A 131 2.89 -18.53 -10.73
CA GLY A 131 3.61 -17.66 -11.65
C GLY A 131 4.82 -17.00 -11.03
N ALA A 132 4.72 -16.61 -9.75
CA ALA A 132 5.83 -16.04 -9.00
C ALA A 132 7.02 -17.00 -8.91
N ILE A 133 6.75 -18.28 -8.61
CA ILE A 133 7.78 -19.31 -8.56
C ILE A 133 8.34 -19.61 -9.95
N ASP A 134 7.51 -19.63 -10.99
CA ASP A 134 7.97 -19.88 -12.37
C ASP A 134 8.89 -18.74 -12.86
N ARG A 135 8.55 -17.47 -12.59
CA ARG A 135 9.41 -16.32 -12.89
C ARG A 135 10.70 -16.33 -12.08
N LEU A 136 10.62 -16.62 -10.79
CA LEU A 136 11.79 -16.74 -9.91
C LEU A 136 12.72 -17.89 -10.34
N THR A 137 12.17 -18.96 -10.91
CA THR A 137 12.96 -20.07 -11.46
C THR A 137 13.84 -19.59 -12.61
N LEU A 138 13.34 -18.71 -13.48
CA LEU A 138 14.13 -18.12 -14.55
C LEU A 138 15.28 -17.27 -14.01
N GLU A 139 15.04 -16.48 -12.96
CA GLU A 139 16.08 -15.68 -12.29
C GLU A 139 17.16 -16.56 -11.64
N ILE A 140 16.75 -17.64 -10.96
CA ILE A 140 17.68 -18.64 -10.40
C ILE A 140 18.49 -19.30 -11.52
N ALA A 141 17.85 -19.66 -12.64
CA ALA A 141 18.50 -20.28 -13.79
C ALA A 141 19.58 -19.35 -14.38
N ALA A 142 19.24 -18.09 -14.58
CA ALA A 142 20.14 -17.08 -15.13
C ALA A 142 21.36 -16.89 -14.21
N ALA A 143 21.11 -16.67 -12.91
CA ALA A 143 22.17 -16.48 -11.93
C ALA A 143 23.07 -17.73 -11.78
N ALA A 144 22.51 -18.93 -11.86
CA ALA A 144 23.28 -20.18 -11.78
C ALA A 144 24.13 -20.46 -13.03
N LYS A 145 23.74 -19.95 -14.21
CA LYS A 145 24.53 -20.02 -15.45
C LYS A 145 25.74 -19.10 -15.42
N GLU A 146 25.61 -17.91 -14.82
CA GLU A 146 26.71 -16.95 -14.71
C GLU A 146 27.80 -17.41 -13.75
N LYS A 147 27.39 -17.94 -12.59
CA LYS A 147 28.31 -18.32 -11.51
C LYS A 147 27.67 -19.35 -10.60
N LYS A 148 28.51 -20.10 -9.86
CA LYS A 148 28.04 -20.93 -8.76
C LYS A 148 27.14 -20.11 -7.83
N LEU A 149 25.98 -20.63 -7.51
CA LEU A 149 24.93 -19.94 -6.78
C LEU A 149 24.63 -20.66 -5.47
N LEU A 150 24.36 -19.86 -4.44
CA LEU A 150 23.74 -20.28 -3.18
C LEU A 150 22.39 -19.58 -3.07
N VAL A 151 21.31 -20.36 -3.08
CA VAL A 151 19.96 -19.85 -2.85
C VAL A 151 19.56 -20.16 -1.42
N VAL A 152 19.16 -19.14 -0.66
CA VAL A 152 18.62 -19.31 0.69
C VAL A 152 17.15 -18.95 0.70
N TRP A 153 16.30 -19.92 0.99
CA TRP A 153 14.87 -19.74 1.16
C TRP A 153 14.56 -19.44 2.62
N LEU A 154 13.86 -18.34 2.85
CA LEU A 154 13.47 -17.85 4.17
C LEU A 154 11.94 -17.87 4.24
N PHE A 155 11.39 -18.78 5.04
CA PHE A 155 9.94 -18.98 5.16
C PHE A 155 9.39 -18.39 6.45
N ASP A 156 8.26 -17.71 6.31
CA ASP A 156 7.43 -17.34 7.44
C ASP A 156 6.85 -18.57 8.14
N VAL A 157 6.86 -18.61 9.46
CA VAL A 157 6.28 -19.68 10.27
C VAL A 157 4.83 -19.40 10.67
N SER A 158 4.26 -18.26 10.30
CA SER A 158 2.88 -17.91 10.62
C SER A 158 1.88 -18.94 10.05
N PRO A 159 0.71 -19.14 10.69
CA PRO A 159 -0.29 -20.10 10.22
C PRO A 159 -0.92 -19.68 8.88
N SER A 160 -1.02 -18.38 8.61
CA SER A 160 -1.60 -17.82 7.39
C SER A 160 -0.81 -18.20 6.13
N VAL A 161 0.51 -18.37 6.25
CA VAL A 161 1.41 -18.77 5.15
C VAL A 161 1.49 -20.29 4.96
N SER A 162 0.87 -21.10 5.82
CA SER A 162 1.00 -22.57 5.80
C SER A 162 0.58 -23.21 4.47
N LYS A 163 -0.54 -22.72 3.89
CA LYS A 163 -1.01 -23.15 2.57
C LYS A 163 0.03 -22.84 1.48
N ARG A 164 0.58 -21.61 1.51
CA ARG A 164 1.59 -21.13 0.56
C ARG A 164 2.89 -21.92 0.64
N ARG A 165 3.36 -22.26 1.86
CA ARG A 165 4.56 -23.10 2.04
C ARG A 165 4.41 -24.46 1.36
N ASN A 166 3.24 -25.09 1.49
CA ASN A 166 2.98 -26.38 0.86
C ASN A 166 2.91 -26.29 -0.67
N GLU A 167 2.24 -25.27 -1.21
CA GLU A 167 2.19 -25.01 -2.65
C GLU A 167 3.59 -24.79 -3.24
N ILE A 168 4.43 -24.04 -2.54
CA ILE A 168 5.82 -23.82 -2.92
C ILE A 168 6.60 -25.14 -2.87
N ALA A 169 6.49 -25.92 -1.78
CA ALA A 169 7.17 -27.20 -1.62
C ALA A 169 6.82 -28.21 -2.74
N ASP A 170 5.57 -28.23 -3.19
CA ASP A 170 5.12 -29.08 -4.29
C ASP A 170 5.74 -28.65 -5.63
N ARG A 171 5.98 -27.34 -5.82
CA ARG A 171 6.61 -26.80 -7.02
C ARG A 171 8.13 -26.88 -7.02
N PHE A 172 8.78 -26.92 -5.86
CA PHE A 172 10.24 -27.04 -5.74
C PHE A 172 10.81 -28.20 -6.58
N GLU A 173 10.13 -29.35 -6.59
CA GLU A 173 10.57 -30.47 -7.42
C GLU A 173 10.55 -30.13 -8.91
N ASN A 174 9.52 -29.43 -9.38
CA ASN A 174 9.37 -29.06 -10.79
C ASN A 174 10.36 -27.98 -11.19
N VAL A 175 10.56 -26.97 -10.33
CA VAL A 175 11.53 -25.88 -10.50
C VAL A 175 12.92 -26.44 -10.73
N TYR A 176 13.40 -27.28 -9.81
CA TYR A 176 14.76 -27.80 -9.88
C TYR A 176 14.92 -28.93 -10.93
N LYS A 177 13.85 -29.66 -11.28
CA LYS A 177 13.82 -30.55 -12.45
C LYS A 177 14.01 -29.77 -13.76
N GLN A 178 13.26 -28.69 -13.95
CA GLN A 178 13.30 -27.86 -15.18
C GLN A 178 14.64 -27.15 -15.38
N LEU A 179 15.34 -26.84 -14.28
CA LEU A 179 16.68 -26.25 -14.34
C LEU A 179 17.77 -27.20 -14.89
N GLY A 180 17.44 -28.48 -15.16
CA GLY A 180 18.40 -29.45 -15.71
C GLY A 180 19.54 -29.80 -14.74
N LEU A 181 19.38 -29.44 -13.45
CA LEU A 181 20.40 -29.62 -12.42
C LEU A 181 20.40 -31.03 -11.81
N LEU A 182 19.49 -31.90 -12.25
CA LEU A 182 19.43 -33.28 -11.78
C LEU A 182 20.52 -34.20 -12.37
N ASP A 183 21.16 -33.79 -13.47
CA ASP A 183 22.17 -34.63 -14.14
C ASP A 183 23.63 -34.26 -13.80
N ALA A 184 23.85 -33.26 -12.94
CA ALA A 184 25.20 -32.93 -12.44
C ALA A 184 25.48 -33.67 -11.13
N ALA A 185 25.55 -34.99 -11.21
CA ALA A 185 26.18 -35.81 -10.18
C ALA A 185 27.70 -35.60 -10.25
N GLU A 186 28.24 -34.74 -9.38
CA GLU A 186 29.61 -34.78 -8.83
C GLU A 186 29.83 -33.50 -7.98
N ASP A 187 30.28 -33.68 -6.73
CA ASP A 187 30.65 -32.81 -5.58
C ASP A 187 30.65 -31.25 -5.62
N ASP A 188 30.41 -30.60 -6.75
CA ASP A 188 30.50 -29.15 -6.95
C ASP A 188 29.33 -28.60 -7.77
N SER A 189 28.11 -29.04 -7.43
CA SER A 189 26.86 -28.53 -7.98
C SER A 189 26.90 -27.01 -8.12
N SER A 190 26.60 -26.51 -9.32
CA SER A 190 26.53 -25.07 -9.60
C SER A 190 25.52 -24.38 -8.69
N LEU A 191 24.48 -25.08 -8.25
CA LEU A 191 23.45 -24.60 -7.33
C LEU A 191 23.50 -25.32 -5.99
N ARG A 192 23.58 -24.57 -4.89
CA ARG A 192 23.30 -25.06 -3.52
C ARG A 192 22.12 -24.32 -2.93
N THR A 193 21.34 -25.00 -2.12
CA THR A 193 20.12 -24.47 -1.50
C THR A 193 20.20 -24.59 0.02
N ALA A 194 19.78 -23.57 0.74
CA ALA A 194 19.57 -23.62 2.19
C ALA A 194 18.15 -23.16 2.52
N VAL A 195 17.60 -23.68 3.62
CA VAL A 195 16.28 -23.34 4.13
C VAL A 195 16.42 -22.79 5.55
N ALA A 196 15.80 -21.64 5.78
CA ALA A 196 15.62 -21.03 7.08
C ALA A 196 14.15 -20.64 7.25
N ALA A 197 13.73 -20.48 8.49
CA ALA A 197 12.41 -20.00 8.85
C ALA A 197 12.53 -18.84 9.84
N PHE A 198 11.54 -17.95 9.88
CA PHE A 198 11.50 -16.83 10.81
C PHE A 198 10.10 -16.64 11.39
N GLY A 199 10.10 -16.14 12.62
CA GLY A 199 8.95 -15.62 13.37
C GLY A 199 9.52 -14.67 14.42
N ASP A 200 9.29 -14.97 15.71
CA ASP A 200 9.98 -14.25 16.80
C ASP A 200 11.51 -14.44 16.75
N THR A 201 11.96 -15.63 16.36
CA THR A 201 13.38 -15.96 16.18
C THR A 201 13.65 -16.59 14.82
N THR A 202 14.91 -16.51 14.37
CA THR A 202 15.35 -17.13 13.12
C THR A 202 15.80 -18.57 13.37
N GLN A 203 15.24 -19.51 12.64
CA GLN A 203 15.55 -20.94 12.72
C GLN A 203 16.24 -21.40 11.44
N PHE A 204 17.48 -21.89 11.57
CA PHE A 204 18.22 -22.47 10.44
C PHE A 204 17.86 -23.94 10.32
N ILE A 205 16.95 -24.26 9.39
CA ILE A 205 16.44 -25.62 9.19
C ILE A 205 17.54 -26.51 8.60
N THR A 206 18.22 -26.04 7.56
CA THR A 206 19.40 -26.70 7.00
C THR A 206 20.68 -26.18 7.67
N LYS A 207 21.44 -27.07 8.33
CA LYS A 207 22.72 -26.72 8.96
C LYS A 207 23.77 -26.27 7.95
N ASP A 208 23.85 -26.98 6.83
CA ASP A 208 24.74 -26.74 5.70
C ASP A 208 23.91 -26.66 4.40
N PRO A 209 24.32 -25.88 3.39
CA PRO A 209 23.63 -25.84 2.10
C PRO A 209 23.67 -27.19 1.39
N VAL A 210 22.50 -27.68 0.98
CA VAL A 210 22.29 -28.98 0.34
C VAL A 210 22.08 -28.82 -1.17
N SER A 211 22.31 -29.91 -1.91
CA SER A 211 22.01 -29.97 -3.35
C SER A 211 20.82 -30.86 -3.68
N ASP A 212 20.41 -31.71 -2.73
CA ASP A 212 19.26 -32.61 -2.90
C ASP A 212 17.94 -31.86 -2.68
N VAL A 213 17.13 -31.83 -3.72
CA VAL A 213 15.80 -31.20 -3.72
C VAL A 213 14.85 -31.93 -2.78
N LYS A 214 14.95 -33.26 -2.67
CA LYS A 214 14.07 -34.05 -1.79
C LYS A 214 14.31 -33.72 -0.33
N GLU A 215 15.57 -33.51 0.03
CA GLU A 215 15.95 -33.05 1.36
C GLU A 215 15.33 -31.67 1.64
N VAL A 216 15.48 -30.71 0.72
CA VAL A 216 14.88 -29.36 0.85
C VAL A 216 13.36 -29.42 1.06
N VAL A 217 12.63 -30.17 0.25
CA VAL A 217 11.17 -30.32 0.36
C VAL A 217 10.76 -30.91 1.72
N SER A 218 11.49 -31.93 2.19
CA SER A 218 11.23 -32.54 3.50
C SER A 218 11.44 -31.55 4.65
N GLN A 219 12.47 -30.70 4.53
CA GLN A 219 12.79 -29.67 5.52
C GLN A 219 11.72 -28.57 5.55
N ILE A 220 11.23 -28.11 4.40
CA ILE A 220 10.16 -27.10 4.31
C ILE A 220 8.88 -27.61 5.00
N ARG A 221 8.50 -28.87 4.76
CA ARG A 221 7.31 -29.48 5.37
C ARG A 221 7.46 -29.75 6.87
N SER A 222 8.68 -29.74 7.40
CA SER A 222 8.95 -29.96 8.83
C SER A 222 8.85 -28.68 9.69
N ILE A 223 8.72 -27.51 9.06
CA ILE A 223 8.63 -26.22 9.72
C ILE A 223 7.36 -26.18 10.58
N LYS A 224 7.54 -25.94 11.89
CA LYS A 224 6.43 -25.82 12.84
C LYS A 224 5.87 -24.41 12.82
N GLU A 225 4.56 -24.30 12.89
CA GLU A 225 3.86 -23.02 12.98
C GLU A 225 4.10 -22.36 14.34
N ASP A 226 4.26 -21.03 14.33
CA ASP A 226 4.29 -20.18 15.53
C ASP A 226 3.09 -19.22 15.52
N THR A 227 2.57 -18.89 16.69
CA THR A 227 1.42 -18.00 16.88
C THR A 227 1.79 -16.75 17.69
N THR A 228 3.06 -16.37 17.73
CA THR A 228 3.53 -15.18 18.46
C THR A 228 3.06 -13.88 17.82
N GLY A 229 2.81 -13.86 16.50
CA GLY A 229 2.45 -12.66 15.74
C GLY A 229 3.59 -11.64 15.61
N ASN A 230 4.82 -12.07 15.91
CA ASN A 230 6.05 -11.32 15.66
C ASN A 230 6.74 -11.90 14.43
N GLU A 231 7.08 -11.05 13.47
CA GLU A 231 7.68 -11.45 12.21
C GLU A 231 8.96 -10.66 11.98
N ASN A 232 10.07 -11.16 12.53
CA ASN A 232 11.38 -10.50 12.48
C ASN A 232 12.13 -10.82 11.17
N VAL A 233 11.54 -10.44 10.03
CA VAL A 233 12.04 -10.73 8.68
C VAL A 233 13.43 -10.11 8.46
N PHE A 234 13.61 -8.83 8.79
CA PHE A 234 14.83 -8.10 8.44
C PHE A 234 16.03 -8.53 9.31
N SER A 235 15.76 -8.85 10.58
CA SER A 235 16.73 -9.53 11.45
C SER A 235 17.14 -10.88 10.87
N ALA A 236 16.20 -11.68 10.39
CA ALA A 236 16.49 -12.99 9.79
C ALA A 236 17.34 -12.87 8.52
N VAL A 237 17.04 -11.91 7.64
CA VAL A 237 17.86 -11.61 6.45
C VAL A 237 19.30 -11.24 6.85
N THR A 238 19.46 -10.39 7.86
CA THR A 238 20.78 -10.00 8.38
C THR A 238 21.56 -11.20 8.92
N GLN A 239 20.88 -12.09 9.65
CA GLN A 239 21.49 -13.31 10.20
C GLN A 239 21.89 -14.30 9.10
N ILE A 240 21.05 -14.47 8.07
CA ILE A 240 21.35 -15.28 6.88
C ILE A 240 22.59 -14.76 6.16
N ALA A 241 22.64 -13.45 5.89
CA ALA A 241 23.77 -12.81 5.22
C ALA A 241 25.09 -13.07 5.98
N LYS A 242 25.05 -13.03 7.32
CA LYS A 242 26.21 -13.35 8.18
C LYS A 242 26.55 -14.84 8.19
N ARG A 243 25.56 -15.72 8.39
CA ARG A 243 25.74 -17.18 8.56
C ARG A 243 26.33 -17.83 7.32
N TYR A 244 25.83 -17.46 6.14
CA TYR A 244 26.22 -18.11 4.89
C TYR A 244 27.34 -17.38 4.12
N ARG A 245 27.86 -16.28 4.69
CA ARG A 245 29.00 -15.51 4.15
C ARG A 245 30.22 -16.39 3.87
N SER A 246 30.53 -17.34 4.76
CA SER A 246 31.67 -18.24 4.60
C SER A 246 31.53 -19.12 3.37
N TYR A 247 30.36 -19.74 3.16
CA TYR A 247 30.07 -20.57 1.98
C TYR A 247 30.15 -19.75 0.69
N LYS A 248 29.65 -18.51 0.71
CA LYS A 248 29.78 -17.57 -0.41
C LYS A 248 31.25 -17.33 -0.77
N LYS A 249 32.09 -17.03 0.23
CA LYS A 249 33.52 -16.71 0.02
C LYS A 249 34.34 -17.94 -0.37
N GLN A 250 34.23 -19.03 0.38
CA GLN A 250 35.00 -20.26 0.15
C GLN A 250 34.63 -20.91 -1.18
N GLY A 251 33.33 -20.97 -1.51
CA GLY A 251 32.85 -21.54 -2.76
C GLY A 251 32.87 -20.57 -3.95
N ARG A 252 33.35 -19.33 -3.76
CA ARG A 252 33.27 -18.22 -4.74
C ARG A 252 31.88 -18.12 -5.38
N ARG A 253 30.81 -18.24 -4.58
CA ARG A 253 29.43 -18.28 -5.05
C ARG A 253 28.81 -16.88 -5.09
N ASN A 254 27.83 -16.67 -5.96
CA ASN A 254 26.81 -15.65 -5.79
C ASN A 254 25.77 -16.14 -4.78
N MET A 255 25.01 -15.22 -4.20
CA MET A 255 24.02 -15.56 -3.19
C MET A 255 22.72 -14.81 -3.45
N MET A 256 21.62 -15.56 -3.40
CA MET A 256 20.26 -15.05 -3.47
C MET A 256 19.53 -15.41 -2.18
N VAL A 257 18.79 -14.47 -1.62
CA VAL A 257 17.88 -14.70 -0.49
C VAL A 257 16.46 -14.53 -1.01
N ILE A 258 15.62 -15.55 -0.82
CA ILE A 258 14.21 -15.53 -1.23
C ILE A 258 13.37 -15.57 0.04
N VAL A 259 12.59 -14.53 0.29
CA VAL A 259 11.69 -14.42 1.44
C VAL A 259 10.28 -14.79 1.01
N VAL A 260 9.59 -15.61 1.78
CA VAL A 260 8.18 -15.97 1.56
C VAL A 260 7.40 -15.56 2.79
N THR A 261 6.50 -14.59 2.64
CA THR A 261 5.67 -14.02 3.73
C THR A 261 4.38 -13.44 3.18
N ASP A 262 3.34 -13.31 4.00
CA ASP A 262 2.12 -12.59 3.68
C ASP A 262 1.98 -11.25 4.43
N GLU A 263 2.92 -10.88 5.30
CA GLU A 263 2.94 -9.59 5.99
C GLU A 263 4.16 -8.71 5.65
N ALA A 264 4.20 -7.51 6.23
CA ALA A 264 5.26 -6.53 6.01
C ALA A 264 6.52 -6.74 6.88
N GLY A 265 6.43 -7.58 7.91
CA GLY A 265 7.45 -7.75 8.95
C GLY A 265 7.34 -6.71 10.08
N THR A 266 7.35 -7.17 11.32
CA THR A 266 7.19 -6.31 12.50
C THR A 266 8.43 -5.48 12.84
N ASP A 267 9.59 -5.87 12.33
CA ASP A 267 10.87 -5.19 12.55
C ASP A 267 11.28 -4.23 11.43
N ASP A 268 10.33 -3.89 10.54
CA ASP A 268 10.48 -2.98 9.40
C ASP A 268 11.15 -1.65 9.77
N LYS A 269 10.70 -1.02 10.85
CA LYS A 269 11.19 0.28 11.29
C LYS A 269 12.58 0.24 11.93
N THR A 270 13.00 -0.92 12.44
CA THR A 270 14.20 -1.04 13.26
C THR A 270 15.37 -1.64 12.48
N ASN A 271 15.11 -2.67 11.66
CA ASN A 271 16.15 -3.53 11.11
C ASN A 271 16.30 -3.45 9.57
N LEU A 272 15.44 -2.69 8.87
CA LEU A 272 15.49 -2.59 7.41
C LEU A 272 16.83 -2.08 6.87
N GLU A 273 17.34 -0.96 7.40
CA GLU A 273 18.60 -0.36 6.93
C GLU A 273 19.80 -1.27 7.17
N ASP A 274 19.81 -2.00 8.29
CA ASP A 274 20.83 -2.98 8.63
C ASP A 274 20.79 -4.18 7.67
N ALA A 275 19.60 -4.65 7.32
CA ALA A 275 19.40 -5.74 6.37
C ALA A 275 19.86 -5.33 4.96
N ILE A 276 19.48 -4.14 4.48
CA ILE A 276 19.93 -3.58 3.21
C ILE A 276 21.46 -3.45 3.21
N SER A 277 22.03 -2.82 4.24
CA SER A 277 23.48 -2.62 4.33
C SER A 277 24.25 -3.94 4.38
N ALA A 278 23.74 -4.94 5.10
CA ALA A 278 24.37 -6.25 5.21
C ALA A 278 24.36 -7.02 3.89
N THR A 279 23.25 -6.96 3.15
CA THR A 279 23.07 -7.67 1.88
C THR A 279 23.81 -6.98 0.73
N LYS A 280 23.70 -5.65 0.61
CA LYS A 280 24.45 -4.86 -0.40
C LYS A 280 25.96 -5.03 -0.26
N ARG A 281 26.50 -4.92 0.96
CA ARG A 281 27.94 -5.08 1.22
C ARG A 281 28.49 -6.44 0.77
N GLU A 282 27.67 -7.48 0.85
CA GLU A 282 28.07 -8.83 0.45
C GLU A 282 27.66 -9.16 -1.01
N GLY A 283 27.01 -8.24 -1.73
CA GLY A 283 26.48 -8.48 -3.08
C GLY A 283 25.44 -9.60 -3.12
N ILE A 284 24.55 -9.63 -2.12
CA ILE A 284 23.45 -10.59 -2.01
C ILE A 284 22.20 -9.96 -2.61
N LYS A 285 21.57 -10.65 -3.56
CA LYS A 285 20.29 -10.22 -4.15
C LYS A 285 19.12 -10.76 -3.33
N CYS A 286 18.15 -9.92 -2.98
CA CYS A 286 16.97 -10.32 -2.21
C CYS A 286 15.72 -10.31 -3.07
N TYR A 287 14.95 -11.39 -3.01
CA TYR A 287 13.66 -11.54 -3.66
C TYR A 287 12.61 -11.81 -2.60
N VAL A 288 11.39 -11.33 -2.80
CA VAL A 288 10.28 -11.55 -1.88
C VAL A 288 9.09 -12.10 -2.65
N VAL A 289 8.43 -13.10 -2.10
CA VAL A 289 7.17 -13.67 -2.61
C VAL A 289 6.12 -13.40 -1.54
N GLY A 290 5.20 -12.47 -1.82
CA GLY A 290 4.21 -12.06 -0.83
C GLY A 290 2.95 -11.42 -1.40
N ASN A 291 2.21 -10.74 -0.53
CA ASN A 291 0.92 -10.12 -0.86
C ASN A 291 1.08 -8.65 -1.26
N ALA A 292 0.18 -8.16 -2.09
CA ALA A 292 0.08 -6.72 -2.31
C ALA A 292 -0.33 -6.02 -1.02
N ALA A 293 0.35 -4.92 -0.72
CA ALA A 293 0.02 -4.07 0.39
C ALA A 293 -1.34 -3.37 0.14
N PRO A 294 -2.14 -3.15 1.19
CA PRO A 294 -3.40 -2.43 1.09
C PRO A 294 -3.13 -0.94 0.88
N PHE A 295 -3.90 -0.32 -0.01
CA PHE A 295 -3.66 1.05 -0.46
C PHE A 295 -3.69 2.08 0.67
N GLY A 296 -2.51 2.59 1.01
CA GLY A 296 -2.27 3.56 2.07
C GLY A 296 -2.65 3.05 3.46
N GLN A 297 -2.63 1.74 3.74
CA GLN A 297 -2.99 1.18 5.04
C GLN A 297 -1.88 0.27 5.59
N ARG A 298 -1.71 0.24 6.91
CA ARG A 298 -0.76 -0.68 7.55
C ARG A 298 -1.41 -2.03 7.84
N GLU A 299 -2.65 -1.98 8.29
CA GLU A 299 -3.39 -3.14 8.78
C GLU A 299 -4.66 -3.34 7.96
N VAL A 300 -4.98 -4.60 7.70
CA VAL A 300 -6.27 -5.04 7.16
C VAL A 300 -6.96 -5.97 8.15
N THR A 301 -8.28 -5.94 8.14
CA THR A 301 -9.07 -6.91 8.92
C THR A 301 -9.50 -8.03 8.01
N VAL A 302 -8.92 -9.22 8.18
CA VAL A 302 -9.26 -10.42 7.42
C VAL A 302 -10.19 -11.34 8.22
N ASN A 303 -11.02 -12.10 7.52
CA ASN A 303 -11.81 -13.15 8.16
C ASN A 303 -10.94 -14.41 8.30
N PHE A 304 -10.40 -14.62 9.50
CA PHE A 304 -9.56 -15.77 9.81
C PHE A 304 -10.40 -16.94 10.34
N GLU A 305 -10.14 -18.14 9.83
CA GLU A 305 -10.84 -19.36 10.24
C GLU A 305 -10.14 -19.97 11.47
N ILE A 306 -10.86 -20.04 12.60
CA ILE A 306 -10.32 -20.63 13.84
C ILE A 306 -10.77 -22.08 14.07
N GLU A 307 -11.92 -22.45 13.52
CA GLU A 307 -12.46 -23.81 13.46
C GLU A 307 -13.17 -23.95 12.11
N PRO A 308 -13.31 -25.15 11.54
CA PRO A 308 -14.00 -25.33 10.26
C PRO A 308 -15.37 -24.64 10.23
N GLY A 309 -15.53 -23.65 9.35
CA GLY A 309 -16.73 -22.83 9.18
C GLY A 309 -16.93 -21.71 10.21
N VAL A 310 -15.98 -21.47 11.12
CA VAL A 310 -16.03 -20.42 12.15
C VAL A 310 -14.98 -19.36 11.87
N PHE A 311 -15.44 -18.22 11.36
CA PHE A 311 -14.60 -17.07 11.00
C PHE A 311 -14.64 -15.98 12.08
N VAL A 312 -13.47 -15.39 12.31
CA VAL A 312 -13.28 -14.26 13.21
C VAL A 312 -12.47 -13.17 12.50
N PRO A 313 -12.81 -11.88 12.71
CA PRO A 313 -11.99 -10.79 12.24
C PRO A 313 -10.65 -10.82 12.95
N ALA A 314 -9.60 -10.93 12.16
CA ALA A 314 -8.22 -10.86 12.57
C ALA A 314 -7.55 -9.67 11.88
N VAL A 315 -6.57 -9.05 12.54
CA VAL A 315 -5.77 -7.95 12.01
C VAL A 315 -4.44 -8.53 11.55
N SER A 316 -4.08 -8.24 10.31
CA SER A 316 -2.80 -8.61 9.70
C SER A 316 -2.07 -7.35 9.21
N GLU A 317 -0.75 -7.30 9.43
CA GLU A 317 0.13 -6.15 9.13
C GLU A 317 0.75 -6.26 7.73
N THR A 318 -0.11 -6.27 6.71
CA THR A 318 0.29 -6.44 5.28
C THR A 318 0.84 -5.19 4.58
N GLY A 319 0.99 -4.04 5.25
CA GLY A 319 1.39 -2.79 4.58
C GLY A 319 2.10 -1.79 5.48
N PRO A 320 2.17 -0.50 5.09
CA PRO A 320 1.73 0.08 3.82
C PRO A 320 2.75 -0.08 2.68
N GLU A 321 2.34 0.29 1.48
CA GLU A 321 3.19 0.35 0.28
C GLU A 321 4.15 1.56 0.27
N THR A 322 4.00 2.50 1.21
CA THR A 322 4.76 3.76 1.31
C THR A 322 5.51 3.88 2.64
N VAL A 323 6.49 4.80 2.71
CA VAL A 323 7.24 5.08 3.95
C VAL A 323 6.33 5.53 5.09
N ALA A 324 5.39 6.43 4.78
CA ALA A 324 4.46 6.98 5.76
C ALA A 324 3.03 7.00 5.20
N ALA A 325 2.07 7.37 6.06
CA ALA A 325 0.69 7.53 5.64
C ALA A 325 0.56 8.69 4.63
N GLU A 326 0.26 8.37 3.38
CA GLU A 326 -0.02 9.35 2.32
C GLU A 326 -1.53 9.48 2.03
N ARG A 327 -2.37 8.67 2.68
CA ARG A 327 -3.83 8.66 2.50
C ARG A 327 -4.55 9.09 3.77
N ILE A 328 -5.42 10.09 3.65
CA ILE A 328 -6.31 10.50 4.76
C ILE A 328 -7.41 9.46 5.01
N LYS A 329 -7.74 9.23 6.29
CA LYS A 329 -8.79 8.31 6.71
C LYS A 329 -10.10 9.07 6.96
N LEU A 330 -10.87 9.29 5.90
CA LEU A 330 -12.22 9.87 5.98
C LEU A 330 -13.31 8.85 5.58
N PRO A 331 -14.45 8.81 6.31
CA PRO A 331 -15.60 7.99 5.93
C PRO A 331 -16.31 8.52 4.68
N PHE A 332 -16.93 7.62 3.92
CA PHE A 332 -17.85 7.97 2.83
C PHE A 332 -19.29 8.00 3.38
N TRP A 333 -19.88 9.18 3.52
CA TRP A 333 -21.21 9.31 4.12
C TRP A 333 -22.32 8.92 3.15
N GLY A 334 -23.35 8.23 3.67
CA GLY A 334 -24.48 7.78 2.87
C GLY A 334 -24.15 6.61 1.92
N GLN A 335 -22.98 5.98 2.08
CA GLN A 335 -22.54 4.87 1.25
C GLN A 335 -21.95 3.73 2.10
N SER A 336 -22.00 2.51 1.58
CA SER A 336 -21.22 1.40 2.14
C SER A 336 -19.74 1.65 1.91
N SER A 337 -18.92 1.41 2.96
CA SER A 337 -17.47 1.51 2.89
C SER A 337 -16.79 0.14 2.77
N TYR A 338 -17.56 -0.95 2.63
CA TYR A 338 -17.02 -2.32 2.66
C TYR A 338 -15.94 -2.50 1.59
N ASP A 339 -16.27 -2.21 0.33
CA ASP A 339 -15.36 -2.38 -0.82
C ASP A 339 -14.14 -1.41 -0.77
N ILE A 340 -14.19 -0.37 0.05
CA ILE A 340 -13.17 0.69 0.11
C ILE A 340 -12.10 0.39 1.17
N LYS A 341 -12.40 -0.53 2.10
CA LYS A 341 -11.50 -0.90 3.20
C LYS A 341 -10.32 -1.74 2.72
N GLU A 342 -10.52 -2.51 1.65
CA GLU A 342 -9.56 -3.50 1.17
C GLU A 342 -9.12 -3.22 -0.27
N ILE A 343 -8.94 -1.93 -0.61
CA ILE A 343 -8.37 -1.55 -1.91
C ILE A 343 -6.92 -2.02 -1.98
N SER A 344 -6.55 -2.73 -3.04
CA SER A 344 -5.17 -3.13 -3.29
C SER A 344 -4.36 -1.91 -3.73
N SER A 345 -3.14 -1.76 -3.21
CA SER A 345 -2.20 -0.78 -3.78
C SER A 345 -1.64 -1.25 -5.11
N GLY A 346 -1.65 -2.56 -5.35
CA GLY A 346 -0.94 -3.18 -6.46
C GLY A 346 0.59 -3.21 -6.29
N TYR A 347 1.11 -2.87 -5.12
CA TYR A 347 2.53 -2.87 -4.80
C TYR A 347 2.82 -3.69 -3.54
N GLY A 348 4.05 -4.15 -3.37
CA GLY A 348 4.46 -4.80 -2.13
C GLY A 348 4.55 -3.79 -0.95
N PRO A 349 4.67 -4.28 0.30
CA PRO A 349 4.96 -3.44 1.45
C PRO A 349 6.28 -2.68 1.25
N TYR A 350 6.33 -1.42 1.71
CA TYR A 350 7.46 -0.52 1.47
C TYR A 350 8.81 -1.14 1.85
N ALA A 351 8.92 -1.71 3.05
CA ALA A 351 10.20 -2.19 3.58
C ALA A 351 10.74 -3.40 2.79
N LEU A 352 9.88 -4.38 2.50
CA LEU A 352 10.26 -5.57 1.73
C LEU A 352 10.57 -5.23 0.27
N THR A 353 9.78 -4.32 -0.31
CA THR A 353 10.00 -3.92 -1.70
C THR A 353 11.27 -3.09 -1.85
N ARG A 354 11.55 -2.19 -0.90
CA ARG A 354 12.82 -1.44 -0.86
C ARG A 354 14.02 -2.35 -0.66
N LEU A 355 13.91 -3.39 0.17
CA LEU A 355 14.98 -4.39 0.31
C LEU A 355 15.30 -5.06 -1.04
N CYS A 356 14.28 -5.42 -1.82
CA CYS A 356 14.47 -5.99 -3.16
C CYS A 356 15.10 -4.96 -4.12
N ALA A 357 14.56 -3.75 -4.17
CA ALA A 357 15.04 -2.67 -5.03
C ALA A 357 16.52 -2.35 -4.80
N GLU A 358 16.91 -2.18 -3.55
CA GLU A 358 18.27 -1.81 -3.14
C GLU A 358 19.30 -2.94 -3.33
N THR A 359 18.84 -4.18 -3.54
CA THR A 359 19.69 -5.36 -3.74
C THR A 359 19.58 -5.96 -5.15
N ASN A 360 18.98 -5.23 -6.10
CA ASN A 360 18.76 -5.68 -7.48
C ASN A 360 17.98 -7.00 -7.58
N GLY A 361 16.98 -7.18 -6.72
CA GLY A 361 16.00 -8.26 -6.82
C GLY A 361 14.58 -7.74 -7.10
N ILE A 362 13.59 -8.59 -6.87
CA ILE A 362 12.19 -8.37 -7.28
C ILE A 362 11.24 -8.76 -6.13
N TYR A 363 10.19 -7.96 -5.93
CA TYR A 363 9.05 -8.34 -5.09
C TYR A 363 7.94 -8.93 -5.97
N PHE A 364 7.61 -10.20 -5.78
CA PHE A 364 6.55 -10.89 -6.50
C PHE A 364 5.25 -10.86 -5.71
N ILE A 365 4.23 -10.21 -6.26
CA ILE A 365 2.87 -10.25 -5.73
C ILE A 365 2.22 -11.58 -6.13
N THR A 366 1.74 -12.31 -5.13
CA THR A 366 1.04 -13.59 -5.30
C THR A 366 -0.46 -13.47 -5.08
N GLU A 367 -0.87 -12.57 -4.18
CA GLU A 367 -2.26 -12.32 -3.86
C GLU A 367 -2.50 -10.82 -3.65
N GLU A 368 -3.70 -10.38 -3.99
CA GLU A 368 -4.18 -9.01 -3.75
C GLU A 368 -5.40 -9.06 -2.84
N THR A 369 -5.66 -7.94 -2.17
CA THR A 369 -6.85 -7.78 -1.32
C THR A 369 -8.15 -7.97 -2.11
N SER A 370 -9.24 -8.27 -1.39
CA SER A 370 -10.53 -8.61 -2.01
C SER A 370 -11.25 -7.42 -2.67
N GLY A 371 -10.84 -6.20 -2.35
CA GLY A 371 -11.44 -4.99 -2.89
C GLY A 371 -11.02 -4.68 -4.33
N PRO A 372 -11.34 -3.46 -4.82
CA PRO A 372 -10.99 -3.01 -6.16
C PRO A 372 -9.49 -3.18 -6.46
N LYS A 373 -9.22 -3.66 -7.67
CA LYS A 373 -7.90 -3.86 -8.26
C LYS A 373 -7.74 -2.97 -9.47
N PHE A 374 -6.50 -2.64 -9.79
CA PHE A 374 -6.17 -1.70 -10.87
C PHE A 374 -5.09 -2.29 -11.77
N GLU A 375 -5.23 -2.00 -13.06
CA GLU A 375 -4.35 -2.54 -14.09
C GLU A 375 -2.90 -2.09 -13.85
N PRO A 376 -1.92 -3.01 -13.93
CA PRO A 376 -0.51 -2.66 -13.77
C PRO A 376 -0.04 -1.59 -14.76
N ALA A 377 -0.60 -1.57 -15.97
CA ALA A 377 -0.26 -0.59 -17.01
C ALA A 377 -0.60 0.84 -16.58
N ASP A 378 -1.79 1.06 -16.01
CA ASP A 378 -2.24 2.37 -15.52
C ASP A 378 -1.47 2.77 -14.25
N MET A 379 -1.13 1.80 -13.42
CA MET A 379 -0.43 2.05 -12.15
C MET A 379 1.06 2.31 -12.34
N ARG A 380 1.70 1.92 -13.45
CA ARG A 380 3.17 2.02 -13.65
C ARG A 380 3.75 3.39 -13.28
N ALA A 381 3.07 4.49 -13.62
CA ALA A 381 3.53 5.86 -13.32
C ALA A 381 3.27 6.33 -11.86
N TYR A 382 2.62 5.50 -11.04
CA TYR A 382 2.15 5.80 -9.68
C TYR A 382 2.84 4.95 -8.60
N HIS A 383 3.99 4.40 -8.95
CA HIS A 383 4.79 3.58 -8.07
C HIS A 383 5.22 4.35 -6.80
N PRO A 384 5.25 3.71 -5.61
CA PRO A 384 5.71 4.37 -4.39
C PRO A 384 7.20 4.73 -4.44
N ASP A 385 7.61 5.71 -3.62
CA ASP A 385 9.01 6.09 -3.46
C ASP A 385 9.75 5.05 -2.57
N TYR A 386 10.49 4.11 -3.16
CA TYR A 386 11.32 3.14 -2.43
C TYR A 386 12.72 3.69 -2.09
N ILE A 387 12.75 4.90 -1.56
CA ILE A 387 13.96 5.60 -1.14
C ILE A 387 14.19 5.47 0.36
N SER A 388 15.36 5.89 0.85
CA SER A 388 15.62 5.92 2.29
C SER A 388 14.65 6.82 3.05
N ILE A 389 14.38 6.50 4.32
CA ILE A 389 13.50 7.32 5.16
C ILE A 389 14.01 8.77 5.22
N ARG A 390 15.34 8.93 5.29
CA ARG A 390 15.99 10.25 5.28
C ARG A 390 15.71 11.03 3.99
N ASP A 391 15.82 10.37 2.84
CA ASP A 391 15.59 11.05 1.55
C ASP A 391 14.11 11.35 1.33
N TYR A 392 13.23 10.49 1.83
CA TYR A 392 11.78 10.73 1.89
C TYR A 392 11.45 11.95 2.75
N GLU A 393 12.01 12.05 3.95
CA GLU A 393 11.84 13.23 4.82
C GLU A 393 12.38 14.51 4.16
N ASN A 394 13.53 14.43 3.48
CA ASN A 394 14.09 15.54 2.72
C ASN A 394 13.18 15.96 1.56
N SER A 395 12.60 15.01 0.81
CA SER A 395 11.64 15.25 -0.27
C SER A 395 10.40 15.99 0.25
N ILE A 396 9.87 15.54 1.39
CA ILE A 396 8.75 16.19 2.06
C ILE A 396 9.09 17.60 2.53
N ASN A 397 10.27 17.80 3.13
CA ASN A 397 10.66 19.11 3.64
C ASN A 397 10.89 20.15 2.53
N LYS A 398 11.21 19.70 1.31
CA LYS A 398 11.38 20.56 0.13
C LYS A 398 10.05 21.00 -0.50
N ASN A 399 8.93 20.34 -0.19
CA ASN A 399 7.63 20.65 -0.80
C ASN A 399 6.51 20.69 0.24
N MET A 400 5.92 21.87 0.46
CA MET A 400 4.89 22.06 1.47
C MET A 400 3.61 21.24 1.21
N ALA A 401 3.27 20.93 -0.04
CA ALA A 401 2.12 20.07 -0.35
C ALA A 401 2.36 18.61 0.09
N LYS A 402 3.54 18.04 -0.20
CA LYS A 402 3.90 16.70 0.29
C LYS A 402 3.87 16.65 1.82
N ARG A 403 4.41 17.67 2.48
CA ARG A 403 4.38 17.80 3.95
C ARG A 403 2.97 17.91 4.51
N ALA A 404 2.16 18.80 3.96
CA ALA A 404 0.78 18.99 4.40
C ALA A 404 -0.04 17.70 4.26
N LEU A 405 0.13 16.98 3.16
CA LEU A 405 -0.52 15.68 2.93
C LEU A 405 -0.17 14.67 4.02
N VAL A 406 1.12 14.42 4.26
CA VAL A 406 1.58 13.44 5.25
C VAL A 406 1.16 13.83 6.66
N MET A 407 1.22 15.12 7.00
CA MET A 407 0.72 15.63 8.28
C MET A 407 -0.79 15.39 8.44
N ALA A 408 -1.60 15.70 7.43
CA ALA A 408 -3.05 15.48 7.46
C ALA A 408 -3.38 13.98 7.55
N ALA A 409 -2.73 13.15 6.75
CA ALA A 409 -2.92 11.70 6.76
C ALA A 409 -2.54 11.09 8.10
N THR A 410 -1.43 11.51 8.69
CA THR A 410 -1.01 11.09 10.04
C THR A 410 -2.03 11.53 11.09
N ALA A 411 -2.49 12.78 11.05
CA ALA A 411 -3.48 13.31 11.99
C ALA A 411 -4.78 12.47 11.99
N THR A 412 -5.25 12.03 10.82
CA THR A 412 -6.45 11.16 10.74
C THR A 412 -6.26 9.75 11.30
N ARG A 413 -5.02 9.30 11.52
CA ARG A 413 -4.70 7.96 12.02
C ARG A 413 -4.34 7.94 13.50
N THR A 414 -3.62 8.96 13.96
CA THR A 414 -3.21 9.09 15.37
C THR A 414 -4.28 9.72 16.25
N SER A 415 -5.21 10.46 15.65
CA SER A 415 -6.33 11.04 16.39
C SER A 415 -7.17 9.94 17.04
N LYS A 416 -7.27 10.00 18.37
CA LYS A 416 -8.25 9.21 19.15
C LYS A 416 -9.70 9.57 18.79
N ARG A 417 -9.92 10.68 18.07
CA ARG A 417 -11.24 11.09 17.59
C ARG A 417 -11.59 10.18 16.42
N THR A 418 -12.41 9.17 16.67
CA THR A 418 -13.14 8.50 15.60
C THR A 418 -14.01 9.54 14.91
N LEU A 419 -13.75 9.85 13.64
CA LEU A 419 -14.62 10.73 12.87
C LEU A 419 -16.03 10.12 12.88
N PRO A 420 -17.01 10.77 13.54
CA PRO A 420 -18.29 10.15 13.77
C PRO A 420 -19.03 9.98 12.44
N THR A 421 -19.77 8.88 12.32
CA THR A 421 -20.71 8.70 11.22
C THR A 421 -22.01 9.44 11.57
N PRO A 422 -22.52 10.31 10.69
CA PRO A 422 -23.73 11.06 10.98
C PRO A 422 -24.93 10.12 11.11
N THR A 423 -25.84 10.44 12.03
CA THR A 423 -27.11 9.72 12.15
C THR A 423 -28.02 10.15 11.01
N LEU A 424 -28.44 9.22 10.16
CA LEU A 424 -29.25 9.56 8.98
C LEU A 424 -30.74 9.29 9.16
N GLU A 425 -31.16 8.71 10.28
CA GLU A 425 -32.53 8.26 10.48
C GLU A 425 -33.06 8.72 11.83
N PHE A 426 -34.21 9.39 11.82
CA PHE A 426 -34.73 10.16 12.93
C PHE A 426 -36.16 9.71 13.26
N PRO A 427 -36.42 9.17 14.46
CA PRO A 427 -37.78 8.89 14.90
C PRO A 427 -38.57 10.19 15.02
N ALA A 428 -39.83 10.16 14.60
CA ALA A 428 -40.69 11.33 14.56
C ALA A 428 -42.16 10.99 14.91
N ASN A 429 -42.33 10.10 15.90
CA ASN A 429 -43.65 9.79 16.48
C ASN A 429 -44.31 11.02 17.11
N THR A 430 -43.49 11.94 17.61
CA THR A 430 -43.89 13.26 18.10
C THR A 430 -42.81 14.27 17.70
N ASP A 431 -43.19 15.54 17.58
CA ASP A 431 -42.23 16.63 17.33
C ASP A 431 -41.14 16.70 18.40
N ASN A 432 -41.49 16.41 19.66
CA ASN A 432 -40.52 16.40 20.75
C ASN A 432 -39.49 15.28 20.58
N ALA A 433 -39.92 14.07 20.20
CA ALA A 433 -39.02 12.95 19.92
C ALA A 433 -38.07 13.29 18.76
N LEU A 434 -38.58 13.91 17.69
CA LEU A 434 -37.78 14.36 16.55
C LEU A 434 -36.74 15.41 16.98
N ARG A 435 -37.15 16.46 17.70
CA ARG A 435 -36.25 17.52 18.17
C ARG A 435 -35.17 16.99 19.11
N GLN A 436 -35.50 16.03 19.97
CA GLN A 436 -34.53 15.38 20.85
C GLN A 436 -33.53 14.53 20.05
N ALA A 437 -34.00 13.71 19.11
CA ALA A 437 -33.14 12.91 18.24
C ALA A 437 -32.17 13.79 17.44
N ILE A 438 -32.66 14.89 16.86
CA ILE A 438 -31.84 15.89 16.16
C ILE A 438 -30.78 16.48 17.09
N THR A 439 -31.15 16.87 18.31
CA THR A 439 -30.22 17.48 19.27
C THR A 439 -29.08 16.51 19.64
N VAL A 440 -29.38 15.22 19.78
CA VAL A 440 -28.36 14.20 20.01
C VAL A 440 -27.45 14.04 18.78
N ALA A 441 -28.04 14.02 17.59
CA ALA A 441 -27.32 13.81 16.34
C ALA A 441 -26.41 14.97 15.92
N GLN A 442 -26.68 16.20 16.37
CA GLN A 442 -25.84 17.38 16.09
C GLN A 442 -24.54 17.41 16.92
N LYS A 443 -24.53 16.83 18.13
CA LYS A 443 -23.35 16.82 19.02
C LYS A 443 -22.05 16.30 18.35
N PRO A 444 -22.03 15.09 17.76
CA PRO A 444 -20.81 14.57 17.15
C PRO A 444 -20.36 15.35 15.90
N VAL A 445 -21.29 16.01 15.20
CA VAL A 445 -20.97 16.73 13.96
C VAL A 445 -20.18 18.02 14.24
N SER A 446 -20.34 18.64 15.40
CA SER A 446 -19.51 19.78 15.80
C SER A 446 -18.03 19.40 15.97
N GLU A 447 -17.75 18.24 16.57
CA GLU A 447 -16.37 17.73 16.72
C GLU A 447 -15.77 17.36 15.37
N LEU A 448 -16.60 16.80 14.49
CA LEU A 448 -16.25 16.46 13.13
C LEU A 448 -15.91 17.69 12.28
N ASP A 449 -16.72 18.75 12.33
CA ASP A 449 -16.44 19.99 11.59
C ASP A 449 -15.14 20.66 12.06
N TYR A 450 -14.87 20.65 13.38
CA TYR A 450 -13.61 21.13 13.91
C TYR A 450 -12.41 20.34 13.34
N GLY A 451 -12.47 19.00 13.38
CA GLY A 451 -11.41 18.16 12.84
C GLY A 451 -11.23 18.32 11.31
N LEU A 452 -12.31 18.45 10.56
CA LEU A 452 -12.25 18.70 9.12
C LEU A 452 -11.67 20.09 8.80
N ASN A 453 -11.96 21.10 9.62
CA ASN A 453 -11.35 22.41 9.49
C ASN A 453 -9.84 22.38 9.77
N GLU A 454 -9.39 21.64 10.80
CA GLU A 454 -7.96 21.43 11.06
C GLU A 454 -7.26 20.80 9.84
N LEU A 455 -7.85 19.76 9.26
CA LEU A 455 -7.30 19.11 8.07
C LEU A 455 -7.25 20.04 6.85
N GLN A 456 -8.30 20.85 6.63
CA GLN A 456 -8.29 21.83 5.55
C GLN A 456 -7.18 22.86 5.75
N VAL A 457 -7.05 23.42 6.95
CA VAL A 457 -6.00 24.41 7.26
C VAL A 457 -4.60 23.84 7.05
N ILE A 458 -4.38 22.56 7.38
CA ILE A 458 -3.12 21.87 7.09
C ILE A 458 -2.90 21.77 5.58
N LEU A 459 -3.88 21.23 4.85
CA LEU A 459 -3.75 20.99 3.40
C LEU A 459 -3.58 22.30 2.61
N GLU A 460 -4.28 23.36 2.97
CA GLU A 460 -4.20 24.67 2.31
C GLU A 460 -2.79 25.29 2.36
N GLN A 461 -1.97 24.97 3.35
CA GLN A 461 -0.57 25.40 3.40
C GLN A 461 0.24 24.88 2.20
N GLY A 462 -0.16 23.75 1.64
CA GLY A 462 0.47 23.11 0.48
C GLY A 462 0.11 23.73 -0.87
N LEU A 463 -0.95 24.53 -0.98
CA LEU A 463 -1.53 24.91 -2.27
C LEU A 463 -0.53 25.60 -3.21
N LYS A 464 0.35 26.44 -2.65
CA LYS A 464 1.38 27.16 -3.42
C LYS A 464 2.44 26.22 -4.01
N ASP A 465 2.73 25.12 -3.34
CA ASP A 465 3.75 24.15 -3.72
C ASP A 465 3.18 22.95 -4.48
N ARG A 466 1.85 22.75 -4.51
CA ARG A 466 1.19 21.70 -5.32
C ARG A 466 1.68 21.73 -6.78
N PRO A 467 1.69 22.87 -7.51
CA PRO A 467 2.12 22.88 -8.92
C PRO A 467 3.59 22.45 -9.15
N LYS A 468 4.42 22.42 -8.10
CA LYS A 468 5.82 21.98 -8.16
C LYS A 468 5.98 20.47 -8.06
N ILE A 469 4.92 19.72 -7.73
CA ILE A 469 4.93 18.27 -7.70
C ILE A 469 4.83 17.76 -9.14
N THR A 470 5.81 16.97 -9.57
CA THR A 470 5.83 16.36 -10.91
C THR A 470 5.32 14.92 -10.87
N GLU A 471 5.50 14.24 -9.73
CA GLU A 471 5.15 12.85 -9.54
C GLU A 471 3.62 12.67 -9.51
N PRO A 472 3.03 11.86 -10.42
CA PRO A 472 1.58 11.66 -10.50
C PRO A 472 0.96 11.18 -9.19
N ARG A 473 1.60 10.23 -8.50
CA ARG A 473 1.16 9.71 -7.19
C ARG A 473 0.99 10.81 -6.15
N TRP A 474 1.99 11.69 -6.01
CA TRP A 474 1.97 12.77 -5.03
C TRP A 474 0.89 13.81 -5.35
N ARG A 475 0.71 14.15 -6.64
CA ARG A 475 -0.38 15.03 -7.08
C ARG A 475 -1.74 14.45 -6.75
N ALA A 476 -1.98 13.20 -7.16
CA ALA A 476 -3.23 12.49 -6.93
C ALA A 476 -3.56 12.35 -5.45
N ASN A 477 -2.57 12.01 -4.60
CA ASN A 477 -2.76 11.91 -3.16
C ASN A 477 -3.13 13.26 -2.53
N TYR A 478 -2.42 14.34 -2.87
CA TYR A 478 -2.67 15.66 -2.30
C TYR A 478 -4.05 16.19 -2.71
N ASP A 479 -4.36 16.11 -4.00
CA ASP A 479 -5.62 16.59 -4.54
C ASP A 479 -6.80 15.78 -3.99
N LEU A 480 -6.67 14.45 -3.90
CA LEU A 480 -7.70 13.59 -3.30
C LEU A 480 -7.92 13.94 -1.84
N ALA A 481 -6.85 14.17 -1.07
CA ALA A 481 -6.98 14.56 0.32
C ALA A 481 -7.72 15.89 0.47
N LEU A 482 -7.34 16.91 -0.29
CA LEU A 482 -7.98 18.23 -0.26
C LEU A 482 -9.45 18.15 -0.72
N GLY A 483 -9.71 17.56 -1.87
CA GLY A 483 -11.05 17.41 -2.44
C GLY A 483 -12.01 16.70 -1.48
N ARG A 484 -11.56 15.59 -0.86
CA ARG A 484 -12.37 14.84 0.10
C ARG A 484 -12.61 15.58 1.41
N VAL A 485 -11.63 16.33 1.93
CA VAL A 485 -11.83 17.18 3.12
C VAL A 485 -12.87 18.26 2.82
N LEU A 486 -12.76 18.95 1.69
CA LEU A 486 -13.72 19.98 1.28
C LEU A 486 -15.13 19.39 1.11
N ALA A 487 -15.27 18.25 0.44
CA ALA A 487 -16.54 17.54 0.27
C ALA A 487 -17.16 17.16 1.63
N ALA A 488 -16.36 16.60 2.54
CA ALA A 488 -16.81 16.25 3.88
C ALA A 488 -17.28 17.47 4.68
N ARG A 489 -16.60 18.61 4.58
CA ARG A 489 -17.03 19.86 5.24
C ARG A 489 -18.37 20.36 4.72
N VAL A 490 -18.56 20.32 3.40
CA VAL A 490 -19.83 20.73 2.77
C VAL A 490 -20.97 19.85 3.27
N ARG A 491 -20.77 18.53 3.32
CA ARG A 491 -21.77 17.61 3.88
C ARG A 491 -22.01 17.86 5.37
N ALA A 492 -20.98 18.15 6.16
CA ALA A 492 -21.09 18.38 7.60
C ALA A 492 -21.96 19.61 7.88
N TYR A 493 -21.67 20.69 7.15
CA TYR A 493 -22.41 21.93 7.25
C TYR A 493 -23.85 21.76 6.78
N GLY A 494 -24.06 21.19 5.59
CA GLY A 494 -25.39 20.96 5.03
C GLY A 494 -26.25 20.09 5.94
N TYR A 495 -25.67 19.04 6.54
CA TYR A 495 -26.33 18.19 7.52
C TYR A 495 -26.81 19.01 8.72
N ASN A 496 -25.94 19.83 9.31
CA ASN A 496 -26.30 20.67 10.45
C ASN A 496 -27.39 21.70 10.10
N THR A 497 -27.35 22.27 8.91
CA THR A 497 -28.36 23.22 8.42
C THR A 497 -29.73 22.55 8.28
N VAL A 498 -29.84 21.42 7.56
CA VAL A 498 -31.13 20.76 7.37
C VAL A 498 -31.71 20.19 8.66
N LEU A 499 -30.86 19.84 9.63
CA LEU A 499 -31.27 19.46 10.98
C LEU A 499 -31.82 20.65 11.77
N ALA A 500 -31.16 21.81 11.70
CA ALA A 500 -31.63 23.02 12.38
C ALA A 500 -32.98 23.50 11.82
N ASP A 501 -33.15 23.47 10.51
CA ASP A 501 -34.42 23.77 9.83
C ASP A 501 -35.54 22.84 10.32
N MET A 502 -35.31 21.52 10.29
CA MET A 502 -36.29 20.53 10.75
C MET A 502 -36.61 20.66 12.25
N LYS A 503 -35.64 21.04 13.08
CA LYS A 503 -35.85 21.25 14.52
C LYS A 503 -36.72 22.48 14.80
N SER A 504 -36.50 23.56 14.06
CA SER A 504 -37.25 24.82 14.19
C SER A 504 -38.66 24.72 13.59
N SER A 505 -38.78 24.11 12.41
CA SER A 505 -40.03 23.92 11.68
C SER A 505 -40.16 22.46 11.20
N PRO A 506 -40.70 21.56 12.04
CA PRO A 506 -40.89 20.16 11.66
C PRO A 506 -41.79 20.01 10.44
N LYS A 507 -41.38 19.18 9.49
CA LYS A 507 -42.20 18.80 8.33
C LYS A 507 -43.31 17.83 8.75
N THR A 508 -44.45 17.93 8.08
CA THR A 508 -45.56 16.97 8.22
C THR A 508 -45.36 15.79 7.26
N PHE A 509 -45.83 14.61 7.67
CA PHE A 509 -45.83 13.44 6.80
C PHE A 509 -46.91 13.56 5.73
N GLU A 510 -46.58 13.14 4.50
CA GLU A 510 -47.55 12.99 3.43
C GLU A 510 -48.31 11.66 3.61
N LYS A 511 -47.59 10.59 3.98
CA LYS A 511 -48.20 9.27 4.23
C LYS A 511 -48.40 9.05 5.73
N LYS A 512 -49.66 8.86 6.13
CA LYS A 512 -50.07 8.58 7.53
C LYS A 512 -49.40 7.37 8.18
N VAL A 513 -48.86 6.43 7.38
CA VAL A 513 -48.17 5.23 7.87
C VAL A 513 -46.74 5.50 8.32
N ASN A 514 -46.16 6.63 7.91
CA ASN A 514 -44.79 7.01 8.22
C ASN A 514 -44.71 7.67 9.60
N ASN A 515 -43.59 7.42 10.26
CA ASN A 515 -43.34 7.82 11.65
C ASN A 515 -41.87 8.19 11.89
N ALA A 516 -41.09 8.34 10.82
CA ALA A 516 -39.68 8.68 10.88
C ALA A 516 -39.25 9.43 9.62
N TRP A 517 -38.16 10.17 9.75
CA TRP A 517 -37.51 10.86 8.65
C TRP A 517 -36.11 10.28 8.41
N ARG A 518 -35.73 10.16 7.15
CA ARG A 518 -34.37 9.80 6.73
C ARG A 518 -33.74 10.98 5.98
N LEU A 519 -32.48 11.26 6.28
CA LEU A 519 -31.65 12.12 5.44
C LEU A 519 -31.05 11.30 4.30
N VAL A 520 -31.26 11.78 3.08
CA VAL A 520 -30.70 11.23 1.85
C VAL A 520 -29.86 12.28 1.12
N PRO A 521 -28.79 11.87 0.40
CA PRO A 521 -28.02 12.79 -0.43
C PRO A 521 -28.89 13.51 -1.46
N ALA A 522 -28.64 14.80 -1.68
CA ALA A 522 -29.40 15.64 -2.61
C ALA A 522 -28.51 16.70 -3.28
N GLU A 523 -28.88 17.15 -4.48
CA GLU A 523 -28.14 18.17 -5.23
C GLU A 523 -28.17 19.55 -4.56
N ASP A 524 -29.30 19.88 -3.91
CA ASP A 524 -29.47 21.15 -3.22
C ASP A 524 -28.59 21.20 -1.96
N VAL A 525 -27.48 21.93 -2.05
CA VAL A 525 -26.65 22.29 -0.91
C VAL A 525 -27.25 23.54 -0.25
N ARG A 526 -28.24 23.32 0.61
CA ARG A 526 -28.82 24.37 1.47
C ARG A 526 -27.78 24.86 2.47
N SER A 527 -26.99 25.84 2.05
CA SER A 527 -25.87 26.35 2.84
C SER A 527 -25.61 27.85 2.61
N SER A 528 -24.66 28.39 3.36
CA SER A 528 -24.14 29.74 3.11
C SER A 528 -23.36 29.82 1.77
N PRO A 529 -23.14 31.03 1.21
CA PRO A 529 -22.32 31.23 0.02
C PRO A 529 -20.89 30.67 0.15
N SER A 530 -20.27 30.78 1.34
CA SER A 530 -18.92 30.26 1.59
C SER A 530 -18.87 28.74 1.45
N VAL A 531 -19.88 28.02 1.95
CA VAL A 531 -19.96 26.56 1.84
C VAL A 531 -20.24 26.11 0.40
N ARG A 532 -21.06 26.86 -0.35
CA ARG A 532 -21.22 26.60 -1.80
C ARG A 532 -19.91 26.74 -2.57
N LYS A 533 -19.06 27.70 -2.19
CA LYS A 533 -17.71 27.84 -2.78
C LYS A 533 -16.84 26.61 -2.50
N LEU A 534 -16.83 26.12 -1.25
CA LEU A 534 -16.11 24.88 -0.91
C LEU A 534 -16.65 23.67 -1.72
N GLY A 535 -17.97 23.59 -1.92
CA GLY A 535 -18.59 22.53 -2.73
C GLY A 535 -18.14 22.55 -4.18
N LYS A 536 -18.08 23.74 -4.80
CA LYS A 536 -17.56 23.89 -6.16
C LYS A 536 -16.09 23.49 -6.26
N GLN A 537 -15.26 23.98 -5.33
CA GLN A 537 -13.83 23.62 -5.29
C GLN A 537 -13.62 22.11 -5.10
N ALA A 538 -14.41 21.47 -4.22
CA ALA A 538 -14.36 20.02 -4.05
C ALA A 538 -14.69 19.28 -5.35
N GLN A 539 -15.76 19.68 -6.04
CA GLN A 539 -16.16 19.08 -7.31
C GLN A 539 -15.12 19.30 -8.41
N GLU A 540 -14.56 20.50 -8.53
CA GLU A 540 -13.49 20.81 -9.51
C GLU A 540 -12.26 19.93 -9.29
N ILE A 541 -11.77 19.83 -8.04
CA ILE A 541 -10.61 19.01 -7.70
C ILE A 541 -10.90 17.52 -7.93
N LEU A 542 -12.04 17.02 -7.45
CA LEU A 542 -12.37 15.59 -7.55
C LEU A 542 -12.64 15.15 -8.99
N ASN A 543 -13.29 15.98 -9.82
CA ASN A 543 -13.42 15.69 -11.25
C ASN A 543 -12.06 15.73 -11.95
N GLY A 544 -11.20 16.71 -11.62
CA GLY A 544 -9.84 16.77 -12.15
C GLY A 544 -9.04 15.48 -11.89
N ILE A 545 -9.20 14.86 -10.71
CA ILE A 545 -8.55 13.57 -10.40
C ILE A 545 -9.10 12.44 -11.28
N ILE A 546 -10.40 12.41 -11.53
CA ILE A 546 -11.04 11.39 -12.37
C ILE A 546 -10.50 11.50 -13.81
N ASP A 547 -10.35 12.74 -14.30
CA ASP A 547 -9.91 13.02 -15.67
C ASP A 547 -8.40 12.84 -15.85
N GLU A 548 -7.59 13.28 -14.88
CA GLU A 548 -6.12 13.26 -14.97
C GLU A 548 -5.49 11.93 -14.57
N HIS A 549 -6.18 11.10 -13.79
CA HIS A 549 -5.65 9.85 -13.23
C HIS A 549 -6.58 8.64 -13.47
N PRO A 550 -7.07 8.40 -14.70
CA PRO A 550 -8.01 7.33 -15.00
C PRO A 550 -7.40 5.95 -14.70
N GLY A 551 -8.25 4.97 -14.34
CA GLY A 551 -7.80 3.60 -14.05
C GLY A 551 -7.07 3.42 -12.71
N THR A 552 -6.99 4.46 -11.87
CA THR A 552 -6.23 4.43 -10.61
C THR A 552 -7.14 4.41 -9.36
N PRO A 553 -6.62 4.02 -8.17
CA PRO A 553 -7.36 4.10 -6.92
C PRO A 553 -7.80 5.52 -6.56
N TRP A 554 -7.07 6.55 -7.01
CA TRP A 554 -7.43 7.93 -6.75
C TRP A 554 -8.68 8.34 -7.53
N ALA A 555 -8.74 8.04 -8.82
CA ALA A 555 -9.94 8.28 -9.62
C ALA A 555 -11.14 7.48 -9.10
N TYR A 556 -10.94 6.22 -8.73
CA TYR A 556 -12.00 5.41 -8.11
C TYR A 556 -12.54 6.06 -6.83
N LEU A 557 -11.66 6.50 -5.93
CA LEU A 557 -12.07 7.14 -4.67
C LEU A 557 -12.72 8.51 -4.90
N ALA A 558 -12.25 9.28 -5.88
CA ALA A 558 -12.84 10.57 -6.24
C ALA A 558 -14.23 10.38 -6.86
N ALA A 559 -14.39 9.44 -7.79
CA ALA A 559 -15.69 9.07 -8.36
C ALA A 559 -16.66 8.58 -7.28
N LYS A 560 -16.17 7.75 -6.36
CA LYS A 560 -16.97 7.29 -5.20
C LYS A 560 -17.40 8.43 -4.30
N GLU A 561 -16.53 9.43 -4.09
CA GLU A 561 -16.86 10.63 -3.31
C GLU A 561 -17.95 11.46 -4.01
N LEU A 562 -17.95 11.54 -5.34
CA LEU A 562 -18.92 12.29 -6.14
C LEU A 562 -20.20 11.52 -6.50
N ASP A 563 -20.21 10.18 -6.38
CA ASP A 563 -21.38 9.32 -6.64
C ASP A 563 -22.62 9.72 -5.83
N LYS A 564 -22.41 10.36 -4.67
CA LYS A 564 -23.49 10.94 -3.87
C LYS A 564 -23.33 12.46 -3.82
N PRO A 565 -24.38 13.23 -4.19
CA PRO A 565 -24.40 14.67 -4.03
C PRO A 565 -24.00 15.14 -2.63
N LEU A 566 -23.46 16.36 -2.55
CA LEU A 566 -22.93 16.92 -1.30
C LEU A 566 -24.03 17.49 -0.37
N GLY A 567 -25.25 17.68 -0.87
CA GLY A 567 -26.38 18.20 -0.11
C GLY A 567 -27.20 17.10 0.57
N TRP A 568 -28.23 17.53 1.31
CA TRP A 568 -29.11 16.65 2.07
C TRP A 568 -30.58 17.01 1.88
N ALA A 569 -31.43 15.99 1.76
CA ALA A 569 -32.87 16.14 1.74
C ALA A 569 -33.55 15.18 2.72
N TRP A 570 -34.73 15.57 3.19
CA TRP A 570 -35.57 14.76 4.05
C TRP A 570 -36.49 13.86 3.23
N GLN A 571 -36.50 12.57 3.55
CA GLN A 571 -37.41 11.57 3.01
C GLN A 571 -38.22 10.94 4.14
N GLU A 572 -39.54 10.89 3.99
CA GLU A 572 -40.41 10.20 4.96
C GLU A 572 -40.24 8.68 4.88
N MET A 573 -40.23 7.99 6.02
CA MET A 573 -40.12 6.55 6.10
C MET A 573 -40.93 5.96 7.27
N LYS A 574 -41.15 4.64 7.22
CA LYS A 574 -41.70 3.88 8.34
C LYS A 574 -40.57 3.16 9.08
N MET A 575 -40.55 3.31 10.40
CA MET A 575 -39.62 2.64 11.30
C MET A 575 -40.38 1.84 12.36
N ASN A 576 -39.82 0.69 12.76
CA ASN A 576 -40.39 -0.11 13.82
C ASN A 576 -40.03 0.51 15.18
N LEU A 577 -40.97 1.26 15.75
CA LEU A 577 -40.79 2.06 16.95
C LEU A 577 -41.73 1.58 18.06
N ASP A 578 -41.25 1.62 19.30
CA ASP A 578 -42.10 1.43 20.49
C ASP A 578 -42.95 2.71 20.75
N PRO A 579 -43.90 2.68 21.68
CA PRO A 579 -44.71 3.85 22.02
C PRO A 579 -43.90 5.06 22.52
N GLN A 580 -42.66 4.85 22.97
CA GLN A 580 -41.74 5.89 23.45
C GLN A 580 -40.84 6.44 22.33
N GLY A 581 -40.91 5.89 21.11
CA GLY A 581 -40.08 6.31 19.97
C GLY A 581 -38.72 5.65 19.87
N ASN A 582 -38.47 4.59 20.65
CA ASN A 582 -37.24 3.81 20.54
C ASN A 582 -37.36 2.73 19.47
N ARG A 583 -36.25 2.44 18.79
CA ARG A 583 -36.19 1.34 17.80
C ARG A 583 -36.41 0.00 18.47
N VAL A 584 -37.43 -0.72 18.00
CA VAL A 584 -37.63 -2.13 18.35
C VAL A 584 -36.85 -3.00 17.36
N ARG A 585 -35.69 -3.51 17.81
CA ARG A 585 -34.92 -4.51 17.06
C ARG A 585 -35.61 -5.87 17.21
N LYS A 586 -35.95 -6.52 16.09
CA LYS A 586 -36.30 -7.94 16.13
C LYS A 586 -34.99 -8.73 16.18
N PRO A 587 -34.76 -9.58 17.19
CA PRO A 587 -33.60 -10.45 17.20
C PRO A 587 -33.66 -11.39 15.98
N ASN A 588 -32.53 -11.56 15.29
CA ASN A 588 -32.39 -12.54 14.22
C ASN A 588 -31.77 -13.80 14.83
N PRO A 589 -32.55 -14.89 15.03
CA PRO A 589 -32.08 -16.08 15.76
C PRO A 589 -30.82 -16.70 15.16
N ARG A 590 -30.68 -16.64 13.83
CA ARG A 590 -29.52 -17.16 13.10
C ARG A 590 -28.24 -16.40 13.43
N PHE A 591 -28.34 -15.08 13.55
CA PHE A 591 -27.20 -14.23 13.90
C PHE A 591 -26.76 -14.45 15.35
N GLU A 592 -27.71 -14.67 16.26
CA GLU A 592 -27.40 -14.98 17.66
C GLU A 592 -26.70 -16.34 17.81
N GLU A 593 -27.12 -17.35 17.04
CA GLU A 593 -26.47 -18.66 17.03
C GLU A 593 -25.04 -18.59 16.49
N GLU A 594 -24.82 -17.88 15.38
CA GLU A 594 -23.49 -17.64 14.80
C GLU A 594 -22.58 -16.89 15.78
N GLN A 595 -23.09 -15.85 16.44
CA GLN A 595 -22.35 -15.13 17.49
C GLN A 595 -21.99 -16.03 18.67
N ARG A 596 -22.91 -16.90 19.10
CA ARG A 596 -22.67 -17.82 20.20
C ARG A 596 -21.58 -18.83 19.86
N LYS A 597 -21.65 -19.47 18.68
CA LYS A 597 -20.61 -20.41 18.20
C LYS A 597 -19.24 -19.72 18.13
N ARG A 598 -19.20 -18.51 17.58
CA ARG A 598 -17.98 -17.69 17.52
C ARG A 598 -17.41 -17.40 18.91
N ASN A 599 -18.24 -17.01 19.87
CA ASN A 599 -17.81 -16.72 21.24
C ASN A 599 -17.32 -17.97 21.97
N GLU A 600 -17.95 -19.13 21.75
CA GLU A 600 -17.52 -20.42 22.31
C GLU A 600 -16.14 -20.83 21.76
N ALA A 601 -15.92 -20.69 20.44
CA ALA A 601 -14.64 -20.98 19.79
C ALA A 601 -13.50 -20.06 20.28
N LEU A 602 -13.75 -18.75 20.40
CA LEU A 602 -12.79 -17.80 20.97
C LEU A 602 -12.42 -18.15 22.42
N LYS A 603 -13.41 -18.55 23.22
CA LYS A 603 -13.21 -18.93 24.63
C LYS A 603 -12.36 -20.20 24.77
N LYS A 604 -12.54 -21.20 23.89
CA LYS A 604 -11.69 -22.41 23.89
C LYS A 604 -10.22 -22.10 23.66
N ARG A 605 -9.92 -21.08 22.85
CA ARG A 605 -8.54 -20.62 22.54
C ARG A 605 -7.98 -19.62 23.56
N GLY A 606 -8.69 -19.35 24.67
CA GLY A 606 -8.21 -18.44 25.73
C GLY A 606 -8.27 -16.95 25.37
N ILE A 607 -8.88 -16.59 24.24
CA ILE A 607 -8.98 -15.21 23.74
C ILE A 607 -10.16 -14.54 24.44
N LYS A 608 -9.89 -13.47 25.20
CA LYS A 608 -10.92 -12.74 25.96
C LYS A 608 -11.37 -11.47 25.21
N GLY A 609 -12.67 -11.39 24.93
CA GLY A 609 -13.34 -10.15 24.53
C GLY A 609 -13.49 -9.93 23.02
N ASN A 610 -13.86 -8.71 22.64
CA ASN A 610 -14.08 -8.27 21.25
C ASN A 610 -12.80 -7.74 20.57
N GLN A 611 -11.62 -8.00 21.13
CA GLN A 611 -10.37 -7.58 20.48
C GLN A 611 -10.15 -8.42 19.22
N PRO A 612 -9.80 -7.79 18.08
CA PRO A 612 -9.44 -8.53 16.89
C PRO A 612 -8.20 -9.37 17.19
N LEU A 613 -8.20 -10.58 16.67
CA LEU A 613 -7.03 -11.46 16.77
C LEU A 613 -5.90 -10.84 15.94
N LYS A 614 -4.72 -10.64 16.52
CA LYS A 614 -3.53 -10.46 15.70
C LYS A 614 -3.13 -11.87 15.24
N ILE A 615 -3.05 -12.06 13.93
CA ILE A 615 -2.62 -13.33 13.34
C ILE A 615 -1.19 -13.22 12.85
#